data_AF-A0A7C3D674-F1
#
_entry.id   AF-A0A7C3D674-F1
#
_cell.length_a   1.000
_cell.length_b   1.000
_cell.length_c   1.000
_cell.angle_alpha   90.00
_cell.angle_beta   90.00
_cell.angle_gamma   90.00
#
_symmetry.space_group_name_H-M   'P 1'
#
loop_
_entity.id
_entity.type
_entity.pdbx_description
1 polymer ?
#
loop_
_entity_poly.entity_id
_entity_poly.type
_entity_poly.pdbx_seq_one_letter_code
_entity_poly.pdbx_strand_id
1 'polypeptide(L)'
;MRNRSSQPAKRPKTVTRITKLRRFLFDLSEEFLDSPQPRRLPPPAAGGSRVPECGARPPMSGSKLRIALAQINTVVGDFGGNEKRILDALKRATQLGADLVAFPELTVTGYPPEDLLLRHSFVERSERLVRALAPQVKGVTAVVGFPERRNGKLYNAAAILCDGEVATTYQKIHLP
;
A
#
# COMPACT_ATOMS: atom_id res chain seq x y z
N MET A 1 38.20 -20.27 61.03
CA MET A 1 38.59 -21.31 60.04
C MET A 1 37.54 -21.36 58.93
N ARG A 2 37.97 -21.08 57.69
CA ARG A 2 37.29 -21.30 56.38
C ARG A 2 36.02 -20.49 56.03
N ASN A 3 36.29 -19.37 55.35
CA ASN A 3 35.49 -18.74 54.30
C ASN A 3 34.89 -19.75 53.30
N ARG A 4 33.61 -19.55 52.92
CA ARG A 4 33.09 -19.87 51.58
C ARG A 4 32.18 -18.75 51.07
N SER A 5 32.85 -17.86 50.33
CA SER A 5 32.39 -17.12 49.16
C SER A 5 30.93 -17.27 48.73
N SER A 6 30.18 -16.19 48.92
CA SER A 6 28.98 -15.81 48.17
C SER A 6 29.31 -15.65 46.68
N GLN A 7 28.64 -16.42 45.83
CA GLN A 7 28.70 -16.23 44.39
C GLN A 7 27.83 -15.02 43.99
N PRO A 8 28.34 -14.06 43.19
CA PRO A 8 27.51 -12.99 42.68
C PRO A 8 26.62 -13.47 41.52
N ALA A 9 25.40 -12.94 41.49
CA ALA A 9 24.39 -13.20 40.46
C ALA A 9 24.91 -12.93 39.04
N LYS A 10 24.67 -13.87 38.12
CA LYS A 10 25.04 -13.76 36.70
C LYS A 10 24.21 -12.67 36.02
N ARG A 11 24.89 -11.67 35.47
CA ARG A 11 24.31 -10.64 34.57
C ARG A 11 23.73 -11.31 33.30
N PRO A 12 22.61 -10.79 32.76
CA PRO A 12 22.07 -11.29 31.49
C PRO A 12 23.03 -10.98 30.34
N LYS A 13 23.29 -11.98 29.49
CA LYS A 13 24.13 -11.85 28.30
C LYS A 13 23.37 -11.12 27.21
N THR A 14 23.80 -9.91 26.92
CA THR A 14 23.37 -9.09 25.78
C THR A 14 24.02 -9.60 24.49
N VAL A 15 23.19 -9.71 23.44
CA VAL A 15 23.52 -9.60 22.01
C VAL A 15 24.47 -10.65 21.42
N THR A 16 23.89 -11.69 20.80
CA THR A 16 24.40 -12.32 19.57
C THR A 16 23.24 -12.96 18.81
N ARG A 17 22.72 -12.29 17.77
CA ARG A 17 22.06 -12.87 16.56
C ARG A 17 21.50 -11.76 15.65
N ILE A 18 22.38 -10.92 15.10
CA ILE A 18 22.06 -10.04 13.95
C ILE A 18 23.18 -10.18 12.90
N THR A 19 23.42 -11.41 12.46
CA THR A 19 24.37 -11.67 11.36
C THR A 19 23.81 -12.60 10.29
N LYS A 20 22.79 -13.40 10.60
CA LYS A 20 22.12 -14.24 9.60
C LYS A 20 21.08 -13.50 8.75
N LEU A 21 20.48 -12.42 9.27
CA LEU A 21 19.50 -11.61 8.52
C LEU A 21 20.16 -10.68 7.48
N ARG A 22 21.43 -10.31 7.68
CA ARG A 22 22.18 -9.44 6.77
C ARG A 22 22.56 -10.11 5.45
N ARG A 23 22.71 -11.44 5.42
CA ARG A 23 22.97 -12.19 4.17
C ARG A 23 21.68 -12.33 3.34
N PHE A 24 20.55 -12.58 3.99
CA PHE A 24 19.24 -12.71 3.33
C PHE A 24 18.73 -11.37 2.76
N LEU A 25 19.01 -10.25 3.44
CA LEU A 25 18.68 -8.91 2.95
C LEU A 25 19.62 -8.41 1.83
N PHE A 26 20.81 -9.00 1.69
CA PHE A 26 21.77 -8.63 0.63
C PHE A 26 21.52 -9.44 -0.66
N ASP A 27 21.13 -10.71 -0.55
CA ASP A 27 20.72 -11.51 -1.73
C ASP A 27 19.48 -10.93 -2.42
N LEU A 28 18.50 -10.45 -1.65
CA LEU A 28 17.29 -9.84 -2.21
C LEU A 28 17.53 -8.49 -2.91
N SER A 29 18.70 -7.86 -2.72
CA SER A 29 19.02 -6.62 -3.43
C SER A 29 19.64 -6.85 -4.81
N GLU A 30 20.29 -7.98 -5.04
CA GLU A 30 20.94 -8.29 -6.33
C GLU A 30 19.93 -8.87 -7.35
N GLU A 31 19.01 -9.76 -6.92
CA GLU A 31 17.95 -10.29 -7.81
C GLU A 31 16.96 -9.22 -8.31
N PHE A 32 16.79 -8.13 -7.56
CA PHE A 32 15.90 -7.03 -7.96
C PHE A 32 16.55 -6.08 -8.98
N LEU A 33 17.88 -6.00 -9.01
CA LEU A 33 18.63 -5.13 -9.93
C LEU A 33 18.75 -5.69 -11.36
N ASP A 34 18.64 -7.01 -11.52
CA ASP A 34 18.75 -7.70 -12.82
C ASP A 34 17.38 -8.06 -13.43
N SER A 35 16.29 -7.60 -12.82
CA SER A 35 14.94 -7.74 -13.36
C SER A 35 14.78 -6.91 -14.64
N PRO A 36 14.15 -7.44 -15.71
CA PRO A 36 13.91 -6.68 -16.93
C PRO A 36 13.14 -5.41 -16.59
N GLN A 37 13.72 -4.25 -16.91
CA GLN A 37 13.11 -2.96 -16.67
C GLN A 37 11.67 -2.98 -17.19
N PRO A 38 10.67 -2.56 -16.38
CA PRO A 38 9.29 -2.53 -16.84
C PRO A 38 9.24 -1.74 -18.14
N ARG A 39 8.76 -2.39 -19.21
CA ARG A 39 8.57 -1.73 -20.51
C ARG A 39 7.82 -0.43 -20.25
N ARG A 40 8.30 0.69 -20.80
CA ARG A 40 7.55 1.96 -20.79
C ARG A 40 6.12 1.65 -21.20
N LEU A 41 5.19 2.03 -20.34
CA LEU A 41 3.77 1.95 -20.66
C LEU A 41 3.57 2.66 -22.00
N PRO A 42 2.92 2.03 -22.99
CA PRO A 42 2.47 2.76 -24.15
C PRO A 42 1.59 3.92 -23.66
N PRO A 43 1.65 5.09 -24.32
CA PRO A 43 0.72 6.17 -24.00
C PRO A 43 -0.71 5.62 -24.06
N PRO A 44 -1.61 6.07 -23.16
CA PRO A 44 -3.00 5.64 -23.19
C PRO A 44 -3.54 5.81 -24.61
N ALA A 45 -4.23 4.78 -25.10
CA ALA A 45 -4.82 4.81 -26.44
C ALA A 45 -5.61 6.10 -26.62
N ALA A 46 -5.51 6.74 -27.79
CA ALA A 46 -6.08 8.04 -28.11
C ALA A 46 -7.64 8.09 -28.13
N GLY A 47 -8.32 7.13 -27.47
CA GLY A 47 -9.75 7.13 -27.21
C GLY A 47 -10.04 7.71 -25.83
N GLY A 48 -10.55 8.94 -25.81
CA GLY A 48 -10.67 9.77 -24.62
C GLY A 48 -11.45 9.15 -23.46
N SER A 49 -10.74 8.97 -22.34
CA SER A 49 -11.18 9.49 -21.05
C SER A 49 -10.00 10.29 -20.53
N ARG A 50 -10.04 11.63 -20.60
CA ARG A 50 -9.06 12.43 -19.87
C ARG A 50 -9.17 12.00 -18.41
N VAL A 51 -8.05 11.70 -17.76
CA VAL A 51 -8.04 11.70 -16.30
C VAL A 51 -8.57 13.09 -15.92
N PRO A 52 -9.66 13.20 -15.13
CA PRO A 52 -10.17 14.52 -14.74
C PRO A 52 -9.01 15.35 -14.19
N GLU A 53 -8.99 16.64 -14.51
CA GLU A 53 -7.97 17.55 -13.99
C GLU A 53 -8.07 17.53 -12.47
N CYS A 54 -7.15 16.78 -11.86
CA CYS A 54 -7.04 16.57 -10.44
C CYS A 54 -6.58 17.91 -9.83
N GLY A 55 -7.47 18.58 -9.10
CA GLY A 55 -7.26 19.73 -8.23
C GLY A 55 -6.37 19.45 -7.01
N ALA A 56 -5.82 18.24 -6.87
CA ALA A 56 -4.57 18.08 -6.13
C ALA A 56 -3.55 19.08 -6.69
N ARG A 57 -2.96 19.88 -5.79
CA ARG A 57 -2.09 21.00 -6.16
C ARG A 57 -1.04 20.51 -7.18
N PRO A 58 -1.07 20.96 -8.45
CA PRO A 58 -0.05 20.56 -9.39
C PRO A 58 1.29 21.09 -8.89
N PRO A 59 2.38 20.31 -9.00
CA PRO A 59 3.68 20.83 -8.66
C PRO A 59 3.97 22.00 -9.62
N MET A 60 3.95 23.23 -9.11
CA MET A 60 4.39 24.40 -9.87
C MET A 60 5.82 24.17 -10.36
N SER A 61 6.16 24.64 -11.56
CA SER A 61 7.50 24.50 -12.15
C SER A 61 8.59 24.87 -11.13
N GLY A 62 9.37 23.88 -10.68
CA GLY A 62 10.40 24.03 -9.63
C GLY A 62 10.04 23.49 -8.24
N SER A 63 8.84 22.93 -8.03
CA SER A 63 8.42 22.34 -6.76
C SER A 63 8.69 20.84 -6.67
N LYS A 64 9.04 20.37 -5.46
CA LYS A 64 9.33 18.96 -5.16
C LYS A 64 8.02 18.19 -4.99
N LEU A 65 7.86 17.08 -5.71
CA LEU A 65 6.78 16.12 -5.48
C LEU A 65 7.01 15.38 -4.16
N ARG A 66 6.01 15.39 -3.28
CA ARG A 66 6.04 14.72 -1.97
C ARG A 66 5.14 13.48 -2.00
N ILE A 67 5.77 12.32 -1.90
CA ILE A 67 5.07 11.02 -1.90
C ILE A 67 5.11 10.43 -0.49
N ALA A 68 3.94 10.06 0.03
CA ALA A 68 3.81 9.30 1.26
C ALA A 68 3.56 7.81 0.95
N LEU A 69 4.30 6.94 1.62
CA LEU A 69 4.07 5.49 1.60
C LEU A 69 3.36 5.09 2.89
N ALA A 70 2.06 4.80 2.80
CA ALA A 70 1.20 4.55 3.95
C ALA A 70 1.21 3.07 4.34
N GLN A 71 2.29 2.60 4.94
CA GLN A 71 2.36 1.22 5.45
C GLN A 71 1.44 1.08 6.68
N ILE A 72 0.31 0.39 6.50
CA ILE A 72 -0.72 0.20 7.53
C ILE A 72 -0.98 -1.28 7.78
N ASN A 73 -1.25 -1.62 9.05
CA ASN A 73 -1.51 -3.00 9.47
C ASN A 73 -2.99 -3.34 9.29
N THR A 74 -3.36 -3.76 8.09
CA THR A 74 -4.72 -4.17 7.73
C THR A 74 -5.07 -5.53 8.32
N VAL A 75 -6.36 -5.79 8.51
CA VAL A 75 -6.87 -7.08 8.96
C VAL A 75 -7.74 -7.66 7.85
N VAL A 76 -7.49 -8.91 7.48
CA VAL A 76 -8.21 -9.58 6.39
C VAL A 76 -9.71 -9.60 6.69
N GLY A 77 -10.51 -9.01 5.81
CA GLY A 77 -11.97 -8.95 5.89
C GLY A 77 -12.56 -7.92 6.86
N ASP A 78 -11.74 -7.21 7.64
CA ASP A 78 -12.19 -6.11 8.50
C ASP A 78 -12.32 -4.80 7.69
N PHE A 79 -13.36 -4.71 6.86
CA PHE A 79 -13.57 -3.53 6.01
C PHE A 79 -13.66 -2.21 6.80
N GLY A 80 -14.37 -2.21 7.93
CA GLY A 80 -14.55 -0.99 8.74
C GLY A 80 -13.27 -0.56 9.45
N GLY A 81 -12.52 -1.52 10.01
CA GLY A 81 -11.22 -1.19 10.61
C GLY A 81 -10.17 -0.84 9.57
N ASN A 82 -10.19 -1.44 8.38
CA ASN A 82 -9.27 -1.07 7.29
C ASN A 82 -9.60 0.32 6.75
N GLU A 83 -10.88 0.65 6.57
CA GLU A 83 -11.34 2.01 6.22
C GLU A 83 -10.79 3.05 7.19
N LYS A 84 -10.96 2.84 8.50
CA LYS A 84 -10.44 3.76 9.52
C LYS A 84 -8.93 3.94 9.41
N ARG A 85 -8.17 2.84 9.23
CA ARG A 85 -6.71 2.89 9.08
C ARG A 85 -6.28 3.65 7.81
N ILE A 86 -7.01 3.48 6.71
CA ILE A 86 -6.79 4.21 5.45
C ILE A 86 -7.01 5.71 5.68
N LEU A 87 -8.15 6.08 6.26
CA LEU A 87 -8.49 7.49 6.51
C LEU A 87 -7.52 8.17 7.49
N ASP A 88 -7.10 7.47 8.54
CA ASP A 88 -6.10 7.98 9.48
C ASP A 88 -4.75 8.24 8.81
N ALA A 89 -4.32 7.33 7.92
CA ALA A 89 -3.07 7.49 7.18
C ALA A 89 -3.17 8.58 6.11
N LEU A 90 -4.30 8.67 5.40
CA LEU A 90 -4.59 9.73 4.44
C LEU A 90 -4.52 11.11 5.11
N LYS A 91 -5.15 11.25 6.29
CA LYS A 91 -5.11 12.47 7.08
C LYS A 91 -3.68 12.86 7.47
N ARG A 92 -2.88 11.92 7.98
CA ARG A 92 -1.47 12.17 8.32
C ARG A 92 -0.65 12.60 7.12
N ALA A 93 -0.80 11.92 5.98
CA ALA A 93 -0.05 12.26 4.77
C ALA A 93 -0.43 13.65 4.24
N THR A 94 -1.71 14.00 4.27
CA THR A 94 -2.21 15.35 3.90
C THR A 94 -1.64 16.42 4.83
N GLN A 95 -1.61 16.17 6.15
CA GLN A 95 -1.01 17.09 7.14
C GLN A 95 0.50 17.28 6.92
N LEU A 96 1.19 16.26 6.42
CA LEU A 96 2.60 16.33 6.04
C LEU A 96 2.81 16.95 4.66
N GLY A 97 1.76 17.44 4.00
CA GLY A 97 1.82 18.05 2.68
C GLY A 97 2.24 17.07 1.59
N ALA A 98 1.78 15.82 1.65
CA ALA A 98 1.96 14.88 0.55
C ALA A 98 1.05 15.27 -0.62
N ASP A 99 1.59 15.17 -1.85
CA ASP A 99 0.82 15.32 -3.09
C ASP A 99 0.19 13.98 -3.50
N LEU A 100 0.85 12.87 -3.14
CA LEU A 100 0.40 11.51 -3.39
C LEU A 100 0.61 10.61 -2.16
N VAL A 101 -0.35 9.73 -1.90
CA VAL A 101 -0.27 8.67 -0.88
C VAL A 101 -0.48 7.32 -1.53
N ALA A 102 0.51 6.42 -1.40
CA ALA A 102 0.39 5.06 -1.86
C ALA A 102 0.13 4.11 -0.68
N PHE A 103 -0.90 3.27 -0.81
CA PHE A 103 -1.25 2.24 0.15
C PHE A 103 -0.78 0.84 -0.32
N PRO A 104 -0.65 -0.13 0.59
CA PRO A 104 -0.30 -1.50 0.26
C PRO A 104 -1.21 -2.18 -0.77
N GLU A 105 -0.75 -3.31 -1.28
CA GLU A 105 -1.54 -4.22 -2.10
C GLU A 105 -2.78 -4.73 -1.34
N LEU A 106 -3.93 -4.77 -2.04
CA LEU A 106 -5.22 -5.21 -1.49
C LEU A 106 -5.59 -4.59 -0.12
N THR A 107 -5.16 -3.36 0.14
CA THR A 107 -5.36 -2.65 1.42
C THR A 107 -6.80 -2.67 1.92
N VAL A 108 -7.78 -2.53 1.02
CA VAL A 108 -9.20 -2.48 1.39
C VAL A 108 -9.65 -3.77 2.06
N THR A 109 -9.20 -4.91 1.55
CA THR A 109 -9.56 -6.24 2.06
C THR A 109 -8.56 -6.78 3.07
N GLY A 110 -7.33 -6.27 3.07
CA GLY A 110 -6.17 -6.92 3.66
C GLY A 110 -5.56 -7.97 2.71
N TYR A 111 -4.26 -8.24 2.89
CA TYR A 111 -3.49 -9.21 2.11
C TYR A 111 -2.90 -10.31 3.00
N PRO A 112 -2.91 -11.59 2.56
CA PRO A 112 -3.65 -12.12 1.41
C PRO A 112 -5.12 -12.43 1.79
N PRO A 113 -6.11 -12.15 0.93
CA PRO A 113 -7.51 -12.51 1.21
C PRO A 113 -7.89 -13.96 0.83
N GLU A 114 -7.03 -14.67 0.10
CA GLU A 114 -7.18 -16.10 -0.25
C GLU A 114 -8.61 -16.44 -0.75
N ASP A 115 -9.24 -17.49 -0.21
CA ASP A 115 -10.56 -18.00 -0.62
C ASP A 115 -11.70 -16.99 -0.46
N LEU A 116 -11.51 -15.92 0.31
CA LEU A 116 -12.52 -14.85 0.44
C LEU A 116 -12.79 -14.18 -0.92
N LEU A 117 -11.81 -14.21 -1.84
CA LEU A 117 -11.97 -13.71 -3.20
C LEU A 117 -13.00 -14.49 -4.02
N LEU A 118 -13.31 -15.74 -3.64
CA LEU A 118 -14.33 -16.56 -4.29
C LEU A 118 -15.76 -16.10 -3.90
N ARG A 119 -15.90 -15.32 -2.83
CA ARG A 119 -17.21 -14.82 -2.36
C ARG A 119 -17.56 -13.51 -3.06
N HIS A 120 -18.58 -13.53 -3.90
CA HIS A 120 -19.06 -12.34 -4.62
C HIS A 120 -19.34 -11.14 -3.70
N SER A 121 -20.04 -11.37 -2.60
CA SER A 121 -20.38 -10.32 -1.62
C SER A 121 -19.15 -9.67 -0.96
N PHE A 122 -18.03 -10.40 -0.86
CA PHE A 122 -16.78 -9.88 -0.32
C PHE A 122 -16.14 -8.88 -1.29
N VAL A 123 -16.05 -9.24 -2.58
CA VAL A 123 -15.52 -8.36 -3.64
C VAL A 123 -16.41 -7.12 -3.80
N GLU A 124 -17.73 -7.29 -3.85
CA GLU A 124 -18.67 -6.16 -3.93
C GLU A 124 -18.57 -5.21 -2.75
N ARG A 125 -18.32 -5.73 -1.54
CA ARG A 125 -18.08 -4.90 -0.36
C ARG A 125 -16.77 -4.10 -0.48
N SER A 126 -15.73 -4.72 -1.03
CA SER A 126 -14.47 -4.03 -1.32
C SER A 126 -14.65 -2.88 -2.31
N GLU A 127 -15.32 -3.12 -3.44
CA GLU A 127 -15.59 -2.07 -4.43
C GLU A 127 -16.45 -0.93 -3.88
N ARG A 128 -17.46 -1.26 -3.05
CA ARG A 128 -18.25 -0.24 -2.35
C ARG A 128 -17.40 0.60 -1.41
N LEU A 129 -16.46 -0.01 -0.68
CA LEU A 129 -15.58 0.74 0.20
C LEU A 129 -14.65 1.67 -0.60
N VAL A 130 -14.10 1.24 -1.74
CA VAL A 130 -13.34 2.14 -2.63
C VAL A 130 -14.16 3.36 -3.05
N ARG A 131 -15.41 3.14 -3.48
CA ARG A 131 -16.34 4.24 -3.83
C ARG A 131 -16.66 5.15 -2.64
N ALA A 132 -16.74 4.60 -1.43
CA ALA A 132 -16.97 5.37 -0.20
C ALA A 132 -15.74 6.15 0.27
N LEU A 133 -14.53 5.67 -0.03
CA LEU A 133 -13.27 6.36 0.27
C LEU A 133 -13.04 7.56 -0.64
N ALA A 134 -13.42 7.47 -1.91
CA ALA A 134 -13.23 8.53 -2.90
C ALA A 134 -13.62 9.94 -2.38
N PRO A 135 -14.84 10.20 -1.87
CA PRO A 135 -15.27 11.53 -1.38
C PRO A 135 -14.43 12.07 -0.20
N GLN A 136 -13.66 11.22 0.48
CA GLN A 136 -12.78 11.60 1.59
C GLN A 136 -11.38 12.06 1.12
N VAL A 137 -11.05 11.84 -0.16
CA VAL A 137 -9.75 12.19 -0.74
C VAL A 137 -9.85 13.56 -1.38
N LYS A 138 -9.27 14.57 -0.73
CA LYS A 138 -9.27 15.97 -1.20
C LYS A 138 -7.89 16.61 -1.03
N GLY A 139 -7.43 17.34 -2.04
CA GLY A 139 -6.14 18.05 -1.99
C GLY A 139 -4.91 17.12 -1.99
N VAL A 140 -5.10 15.83 -2.25
CA VAL A 140 -4.07 14.80 -2.37
C VAL A 140 -4.57 13.71 -3.32
N THR A 141 -3.67 13.02 -4.01
CA THR A 141 -4.01 11.80 -4.77
C THR A 141 -3.76 10.56 -3.90
N ALA A 142 -4.68 9.60 -3.86
CA ALA A 142 -4.48 8.33 -3.15
C ALA A 142 -4.48 7.12 -4.10
N VAL A 143 -3.54 6.21 -3.92
CA VAL A 143 -3.47 4.92 -4.62
C VAL A 143 -3.83 3.81 -3.65
N VAL A 144 -4.99 3.18 -3.84
CA VAL A 144 -5.57 2.22 -2.89
C VAL A 144 -5.74 0.85 -3.53
N GLY A 145 -5.11 -0.18 -2.97
CA GLY A 145 -5.22 -1.56 -3.46
C GLY A 145 -6.54 -2.24 -3.08
N PHE A 146 -7.17 -2.93 -4.03
CA PHE A 146 -8.42 -3.68 -3.85
C PHE A 146 -8.61 -4.77 -4.92
N PRO A 147 -9.39 -5.83 -4.65
CA PRO A 147 -9.85 -6.72 -5.71
C PRO A 147 -10.95 -6.04 -6.55
N GLU A 148 -10.77 -6.02 -7.86
CA GLU A 148 -11.72 -5.45 -8.83
C GLU A 148 -12.35 -6.56 -9.68
N ARG A 149 -13.67 -6.57 -9.82
CA ARG A 149 -14.34 -7.41 -10.81
C ARG A 149 -14.62 -6.61 -12.08
N ARG A 150 -14.04 -7.05 -13.21
CA ARG A 150 -14.26 -6.42 -14.51
C ARG A 150 -14.50 -7.49 -15.57
N ASN A 151 -15.59 -7.36 -16.34
CA ASN A 151 -15.95 -8.30 -17.41
C ASN A 151 -15.96 -9.77 -16.94
N GLY A 152 -16.51 -10.02 -15.76
CA GLY A 152 -16.60 -11.37 -15.16
C GLY A 152 -15.31 -11.92 -14.57
N LYS A 153 -14.16 -11.24 -14.73
CA LYS A 153 -12.86 -11.65 -14.19
C LYS A 153 -12.50 -10.85 -12.95
N LEU A 154 -11.72 -11.46 -12.06
CA LEU A 154 -11.22 -10.85 -10.84
C LEU A 154 -9.77 -10.42 -11.03
N TYR A 155 -9.47 -9.19 -10.64
CA TYR A 155 -8.15 -8.59 -10.76
C TYR A 155 -7.67 -8.10 -9.41
N ASN A 156 -6.37 -8.23 -9.17
CA ASN A 156 -5.69 -7.42 -8.17
C ASN A 156 -5.48 -6.03 -8.77
N ALA A 157 -6.13 -5.03 -8.20
CA ALA A 157 -6.17 -3.69 -8.77
C ALA A 157 -5.76 -2.62 -7.76
N ALA A 158 -5.40 -1.46 -8.28
CA ALA A 158 -5.22 -0.23 -7.54
C ALA A 158 -6.18 0.84 -8.08
N ALA A 159 -6.97 1.44 -7.20
CA ALA A 159 -7.78 2.60 -7.51
C ALA A 159 -6.97 3.88 -7.32
N ILE A 160 -7.03 4.79 -8.28
CA ILE A 160 -6.51 6.14 -8.18
C ILE A 160 -7.66 7.04 -7.78
N LEU A 161 -7.62 7.54 -6.54
CA LEU A 161 -8.61 8.43 -5.97
C LEU A 161 -8.08 9.87 -6.02
N CYS A 162 -8.84 10.78 -6.61
CA CYS A 162 -8.53 12.20 -6.59
C CYS A 162 -9.84 13.03 -6.59
N ASP A 163 -9.83 14.14 -5.85
CA ASP A 163 -10.92 15.13 -5.75
C ASP A 163 -12.30 14.56 -5.54
N GLY A 164 -12.39 13.60 -4.63
CA GLY A 164 -13.68 13.00 -4.29
C GLY A 164 -14.11 11.85 -5.20
N GLU A 165 -13.35 11.53 -6.25
CA GLU A 165 -13.73 10.57 -7.28
C GLU A 165 -12.72 9.43 -7.46
N VAL A 166 -13.18 8.32 -8.05
CA VAL A 166 -12.31 7.26 -8.57
C VAL A 166 -11.90 7.64 -9.98
N ALA A 167 -10.73 8.27 -10.14
CA ALA A 167 -10.26 8.79 -11.42
C ALA A 167 -9.95 7.68 -12.43
N THR A 168 -9.34 6.58 -11.97
CA THR A 168 -9.09 5.37 -12.78
C THR A 168 -8.74 4.18 -11.90
N THR A 169 -8.75 2.98 -12.47
CA THR A 169 -8.20 1.75 -11.86
C THR A 169 -7.06 1.20 -12.72
N TYR A 170 -6.09 0.55 -12.07
CA TYR A 170 -4.99 -0.16 -12.71
C TYR A 170 -4.97 -1.61 -12.26
N GLN A 171 -4.85 -2.55 -13.20
CA GLN A 171 -4.89 -3.99 -12.94
C GLN A 171 -3.47 -4.57 -12.99
N LYS A 172 -3.08 -5.33 -11.97
CA LYS A 172 -1.78 -6.01 -11.90
C LYS A 172 -1.64 -7.00 -13.06
N ILE A 173 -0.54 -6.88 -13.80
CA ILE A 173 -0.28 -7.67 -15.01
C ILE A 173 0.37 -9.02 -14.65
N HIS A 174 1.29 -9.01 -13.70
CA HIS A 174 2.04 -10.18 -13.26
C HIS A 174 1.60 -10.56 -11.85
N LEU A 175 0.90 -11.68 -11.74
CA LEU A 175 0.62 -12.34 -10.48
C LEU A 175 1.78 -13.30 -10.16
N PRO A 176 2.27 -13.33 -8.91
CA PRO A 176 3.30 -14.28 -8.48
C PRO A 176 2.78 -15.72 -8.48
#